data_AF-A0A6B0HL90-F1
#
_entry.id   AF-A0A6B0HL90-F1
#
_cell.length_a   1.000
_cell.length_b   1.000
_cell.length_c   1.000
_cell.angle_alpha   90.00
_cell.angle_beta   90.00
_cell.angle_gamma   90.00
#
_symmetry.space_group_name_H-M   'P 1'
#
loop_
_entity.id
_entity.type
_entity.pdbx_description
1 polymer ?
#
loop_
_entity_poly.entity_id
_entity_poly.type
_entity_poly.pdbx_seq_one_letter_code
_entity_poly.pdbx_strand_id
1 'polypeptide(L)'
;MLNPVRVDAAVDLAYGALIAISIVLIVTLDTNVGIAFGVGVFASYVVHVVWKMARFDPDWMTQTVEETVGETVEKQVSDVQSQVEETVGETVEKQVSDVQSQVEETVSETVEKQVSDVQSQVEETVGETVEETVSETVEETVGETVEETVSETVEETVGETVEETVGETVEETVSETVEETVSETVEETVGETVKKQVDEVQAKVDAVDERVDRRPREDEVEEMVEGESET
;
A
#
# COMPACT_ATOMS: atom_id res chain seq x y z
N MET A 1 -32.35 -87.11 -43.63
CA MET A 1 -31.08 -86.84 -42.93
C MET A 1 -31.12 -87.62 -41.63
N LEU A 2 -30.24 -88.61 -41.45
CA LEU A 2 -30.19 -89.41 -40.21
C LEU A 2 -29.55 -88.57 -39.10
N ASN A 3 -30.12 -88.61 -37.89
CA ASN A 3 -29.58 -87.90 -36.73
C ASN A 3 -28.14 -88.42 -36.46
N PRO A 4 -27.10 -87.57 -36.43
CA PRO A 4 -25.70 -87.99 -36.28
C PRO A 4 -25.49 -88.88 -35.05
N VAL A 5 -26.21 -88.62 -33.96
CA VAL A 5 -26.15 -89.43 -32.73
C VAL A 5 -26.60 -90.87 -32.97
N ARG A 6 -27.61 -91.08 -33.83
CA ARG A 6 -28.12 -92.42 -34.16
C ARG A 6 -27.21 -93.17 -35.14
N VAL A 7 -26.54 -92.44 -36.04
CA VAL A 7 -25.56 -93.01 -36.96
C VAL A 7 -24.34 -93.50 -36.17
N ASP A 8 -23.86 -92.69 -35.23
CA ASP A 8 -22.72 -93.05 -34.38
C ASP A 8 -23.00 -94.28 -33.51
N ALA A 9 -24.17 -94.35 -32.86
CA ALA A 9 -24.55 -95.51 -32.07
C ALA A 9 -24.67 -96.79 -32.91
N ALA A 10 -25.14 -96.69 -34.16
CA ALA A 10 -25.22 -97.81 -35.07
C ALA A 10 -23.82 -98.26 -35.55
N VAL A 11 -22.90 -97.32 -35.77
CA VAL A 11 -21.52 -97.61 -36.17
C VAL A 11 -20.74 -98.26 -35.02
N ASP A 12 -20.87 -97.73 -33.79
CA ASP A 12 -20.24 -98.31 -32.60
C ASP A 12 -20.73 -99.74 -32.33
N LEU A 13 -22.03 -99.99 -32.51
CA LEU A 13 -22.62 -101.35 -32.39
C LEU A 13 -22.08 -102.29 -33.49
N ALA A 14 -21.93 -101.79 -34.72
CA ALA A 14 -21.38 -102.58 -35.82
C ALA A 14 -19.92 -102.99 -35.58
N TYR A 15 -19.07 -102.07 -35.10
CA TYR A 15 -17.70 -102.40 -34.73
C TYR A 15 -17.64 -103.40 -33.56
N GLY A 16 -18.51 -103.26 -32.56
CA GLY A 16 -18.65 -104.23 -31.48
C GLY A 16 -19.00 -105.64 -31.97
N ALA A 17 -19.92 -105.74 -32.93
CA ALA A 17 -20.27 -107.01 -33.56
C ALA A 17 -19.10 -107.59 -34.38
N LEU A 18 -18.36 -106.75 -35.10
CA LEU A 18 -17.17 -107.17 -35.87
C LEU A 18 -16.05 -107.67 -34.95
N ILE A 19 -15.85 -107.06 -33.78
CA ILE A 19 -14.89 -107.53 -32.77
C ILE A 19 -15.33 -108.89 -32.22
N ALA A 20 -16.63 -109.09 -31.93
CA ALA A 20 -17.15 -110.39 -31.49
C ALA A 20 -16.95 -111.47 -32.57
N ILE A 21 -17.19 -111.15 -33.84
CA ILE A 21 -16.91 -112.03 -34.98
C ILE A 21 -15.41 -112.34 -35.04
N SER A 22 -14.54 -111.36 -34.84
CA SER A 22 -13.09 -111.57 -34.79
C SER A 22 -12.70 -112.61 -33.74
N ILE A 23 -13.29 -112.53 -32.54
CA ILE A 23 -13.02 -113.48 -31.44
C ILE A 23 -13.49 -114.88 -31.81
N VAL A 24 -14.67 -115.01 -32.44
CA VAL A 24 -15.17 -116.31 -32.91
C VAL A 24 -14.25 -116.91 -33.99
N LEU A 25 -13.76 -116.10 -34.93
CA LEU A 25 -12.81 -116.54 -35.96
C LEU A 25 -11.50 -117.04 -35.36
N ILE A 26 -10.99 -116.39 -34.31
CA ILE A 26 -9.78 -116.82 -33.57
C ILE A 26 -9.98 -118.21 -32.95
N VAL A 27 -11.15 -118.48 -32.39
CA VAL A 27 -11.45 -119.72 -31.65
C VAL A 27 -11.80 -120.89 -32.57
N THR A 28 -12.39 -120.63 -33.74
CA THR A 28 -13.00 -121.69 -34.57
C THR A 28 -12.26 -122.01 -35.86
N LEU A 29 -11.48 -121.07 -36.40
CA LEU A 29 -10.81 -121.23 -37.69
C LEU A 29 -9.28 -121.21 -37.48
N ASP A 30 -8.67 -120.05 -37.68
CA ASP A 30 -7.22 -119.87 -37.76
C ASP A 30 -6.80 -118.62 -36.99
N THR A 31 -5.90 -118.78 -36.03
CA THR A 31 -5.52 -117.71 -35.08
C THR A 31 -4.92 -116.52 -35.81
N ASN A 32 -4.13 -116.75 -36.87
CA ASN A 32 -3.50 -115.67 -37.64
C ASN A 32 -4.54 -114.84 -38.42
N VAL A 33 -5.56 -115.49 -38.97
CA VAL A 33 -6.64 -114.82 -39.72
C VAL A 33 -7.51 -114.01 -38.76
N GLY A 34 -7.87 -114.58 -37.62
CA GLY A 34 -8.65 -113.90 -36.60
C GLY A 34 -7.94 -112.69 -35.99
N ILE A 35 -6.62 -112.77 -35.75
CA ILE A 35 -5.83 -111.63 -35.27
C ILE A 35 -5.72 -110.53 -36.34
N ALA A 36 -5.42 -110.88 -37.60
CA ALA A 36 -5.29 -109.90 -38.68
C ALA A 36 -6.60 -109.14 -38.92
N PHE A 37 -7.73 -109.84 -38.88
CA PHE A 37 -9.06 -109.24 -38.97
C PHE A 37 -9.34 -108.31 -37.78
N GLY A 38 -9.07 -108.77 -36.55
CA GLY A 38 -9.28 -107.99 -35.33
C GLY A 38 -8.46 -106.70 -35.28
N VAL A 39 -7.18 -106.77 -35.67
CA VAL A 39 -6.30 -105.59 -35.76
C VAL A 39 -6.81 -104.60 -36.81
N GLY A 40 -7.29 -105.07 -37.96
CA GLY A 40 -7.86 -104.21 -39.00
C GLY A 40 -9.14 -103.50 -38.55
N VAL A 41 -10.06 -104.23 -37.91
CA VAL A 41 -11.30 -103.66 -37.34
C VAL A 41 -10.98 -102.63 -36.26
N PHE A 42 -10.01 -102.92 -35.39
CA PHE A 42 -9.56 -102.01 -34.34
C PHE A 42 -8.93 -100.73 -34.90
N ALA A 43 -8.03 -100.84 -35.89
CA ALA A 43 -7.42 -99.68 -36.52
C ALA A 43 -8.47 -98.77 -37.20
N SER A 44 -9.44 -99.37 -37.90
CA SER A 44 -10.55 -98.64 -38.52
C SER A 44 -11.42 -97.93 -37.46
N TYR A 45 -11.67 -98.59 -36.33
CA TYR A 45 -12.41 -98.02 -35.21
C TYR A 45 -11.69 -96.80 -34.61
N VAL A 46 -10.37 -96.89 -34.39
CA VAL A 46 -9.56 -95.78 -33.86
C VAL A 46 -9.60 -94.57 -34.80
N VAL A 47 -9.44 -94.78 -36.12
CA VAL A 47 -9.54 -93.69 -37.11
C VAL A 47 -10.92 -93.02 -37.06
N HIS A 48 -11.99 -93.81 -36.92
CA HIS A 48 -13.35 -93.29 -36.80
C HIS A 48 -13.55 -92.45 -35.53
N VAL A 49 -13.05 -92.91 -34.38
CA VAL A 49 -13.13 -92.18 -33.10
C VAL A 49 -12.34 -90.87 -33.15
N VAL A 50 -11.13 -90.88 -33.72
CA VAL A 50 -10.32 -89.66 -33.88
C VAL A 50 -11.02 -88.67 -34.80
N TRP A 51 -11.58 -89.13 -35.92
CA TRP A 51 -12.35 -88.28 -36.83
C TRP A 51 -13.62 -87.72 -36.18
N LYS A 52 -14.30 -88.51 -35.33
CA LYS A 52 -15.45 -88.07 -34.55
C LYS A 52 -15.05 -86.99 -33.54
N MET A 53 -13.97 -87.18 -32.78
CA MET A 53 -13.48 -86.16 -31.85
C MET A 53 -13.02 -84.88 -32.57
N ALA A 54 -12.44 -84.98 -33.76
CA ALA A 54 -12.03 -83.80 -34.54
C ALA A 54 -13.23 -83.04 -35.17
N ARG A 55 -14.41 -83.66 -35.24
CA ARG A 55 -15.63 -83.06 -35.82
C ARG A 55 -16.52 -82.38 -34.78
N PHE A 56 -16.45 -82.79 -33.52
CA PHE A 56 -17.16 -82.14 -32.43
C PHE A 56 -16.22 -81.11 -31.80
N ASP A 57 -16.31 -79.85 -32.26
CA ASP A 57 -15.68 -78.72 -31.57
C ASP A 57 -16.12 -78.70 -30.08
N PRO A 58 -15.20 -78.42 -29.14
CA PRO A 58 -15.47 -78.41 -27.69
C PRO A 58 -16.33 -77.23 -27.21
N ASP A 59 -17.20 -76.68 -28.05
CA ASP A 59 -17.99 -75.47 -27.76
C ASP A 59 -19.05 -75.67 -26.66
N TRP A 60 -19.48 -76.92 -26.40
CA TRP A 60 -20.50 -77.18 -25.39
C TRP A 60 -20.03 -76.94 -23.95
N MET A 61 -18.71 -76.98 -23.70
CA MET A 61 -18.13 -76.63 -22.40
C MET A 61 -17.77 -75.14 -22.30
N THR A 62 -17.55 -74.46 -23.42
CA THR A 62 -17.28 -73.02 -23.43
C THR A 62 -18.57 -72.22 -23.30
N GLN A 63 -19.65 -72.61 -23.97
CA GLN A 63 -20.93 -71.88 -23.91
C GLN A 63 -21.55 -71.84 -22.51
N THR A 64 -21.56 -72.95 -21.76
CA THR A 64 -22.10 -72.96 -20.39
C THR A 64 -21.25 -72.13 -19.42
N VAL A 65 -19.93 -72.14 -19.62
CA VAL A 65 -19.01 -71.29 -18.83
C VAL A 65 -19.20 -69.83 -19.22
N GLU A 66 -19.34 -69.51 -20.51
CA GLU A 66 -19.54 -68.16 -21.01
C GLU A 66 -20.88 -67.56 -20.53
N GLU A 67 -21.97 -68.32 -20.53
CA GLU A 67 -23.25 -67.87 -19.96
C GLU A 67 -23.15 -67.68 -18.44
N THR A 68 -22.68 -68.69 -17.70
CA THR A 68 -22.66 -68.64 -16.23
C THR A 68 -21.69 -67.56 -15.72
N VAL A 69 -20.52 -67.44 -16.35
CA VAL A 69 -19.53 -66.42 -16.01
C VAL A 69 -20.00 -65.06 -16.51
N GLY A 70 -20.60 -64.96 -17.70
CA GLY A 70 -21.16 -63.72 -18.23
C GLY A 70 -22.21 -63.12 -17.32
N GLU A 71 -23.24 -63.90 -16.95
CA GLU A 71 -24.30 -63.45 -16.05
C GLU A 71 -23.76 -63.10 -14.65
N THR A 72 -22.82 -63.91 -14.13
CA THR A 72 -22.22 -63.64 -12.81
C THR A 72 -21.36 -62.37 -12.83
N VAL A 73 -20.57 -62.17 -13.88
CA VAL A 73 -19.71 -60.99 -14.03
C VAL A 73 -20.55 -59.74 -14.25
N GLU A 74 -21.58 -59.77 -15.09
CA GLU A 74 -22.47 -58.62 -15.30
C GLU A 74 -23.16 -58.21 -14.01
N LYS A 75 -23.66 -59.18 -13.24
CA LYS A 75 -24.26 -58.91 -11.93
C LYS A 75 -23.26 -58.32 -10.94
N GLN A 76 -22.07 -58.90 -10.84
CA GLN A 76 -21.02 -58.37 -9.96
C GLN A 76 -20.57 -56.97 -10.38
N VAL A 77 -20.43 -56.71 -11.68
CA VAL A 77 -20.06 -55.38 -12.20
C VAL A 77 -21.16 -54.37 -11.89
N SER A 78 -22.44 -54.74 -12.04
CA SER A 78 -23.57 -53.88 -11.65
C SER A 78 -23.57 -53.57 -10.15
N ASP A 79 -23.41 -54.58 -9.29
CA ASP A 79 -23.39 -54.40 -7.84
C ASP A 79 -22.20 -53.55 -7.39
N VAL A 80 -21.03 -53.70 -8.03
CA VAL A 80 -19.85 -52.88 -7.79
C VAL A 80 -20.06 -51.45 -8.29
N GLN A 81 -20.64 -51.27 -9.47
CA GLN A 81 -20.92 -49.93 -10.01
C GLN A 81 -21.85 -49.15 -9.08
N SER A 82 -22.95 -49.77 -8.60
CA SER A 82 -23.86 -49.11 -7.66
C SER A 82 -23.19 -48.77 -6.33
N GLN A 83 -22.36 -49.66 -5.78
CA GLN A 83 -21.60 -49.37 -4.56
C GLN A 83 -20.58 -48.25 -4.76
N VAL A 84 -19.93 -48.18 -5.91
CA VAL A 84 -18.99 -47.11 -6.25
C VAL A 84 -19.73 -45.78 -6.41
N GLU A 85 -20.85 -45.74 -7.12
CA GLU A 85 -21.65 -44.52 -7.28
C GLU A 85 -22.13 -43.98 -5.93
N GLU A 86 -22.62 -44.84 -5.04
CA GLU A 86 -23.06 -44.45 -3.70
C GLU A 86 -21.87 -43.98 -2.84
N THR A 87 -20.83 -44.81 -2.69
CA THR A 87 -19.70 -44.51 -1.80
C THR A 87 -18.90 -43.30 -2.27
N VAL A 88 -18.63 -43.21 -3.57
CA VAL A 88 -17.89 -42.09 -4.15
C VAL A 88 -18.77 -40.84 -4.19
N GLY A 89 -20.06 -40.98 -4.51
CA GLY A 89 -21.01 -39.86 -4.48
C GLY A 89 -21.07 -39.21 -3.10
N GLU A 90 -21.34 -39.99 -2.06
CA GLU A 90 -21.41 -39.49 -0.68
C GLU A 90 -20.07 -38.92 -0.20
N THR A 91 -18.96 -39.59 -0.53
CA THR A 91 -17.62 -39.12 -0.13
C THR A 91 -17.28 -37.79 -0.81
N VAL A 92 -17.57 -37.66 -2.11
CA VAL A 92 -17.30 -36.45 -2.88
C VAL A 92 -18.20 -35.31 -2.41
N GLU A 93 -19.50 -35.55 -2.21
CA GLU A 93 -20.42 -34.52 -1.71
C GLU A 93 -19.98 -33.99 -0.34
N LYS A 94 -19.61 -34.88 0.57
CA LYS A 94 -19.11 -34.51 1.89
C LYS A 94 -17.81 -33.70 1.79
N GLN A 95 -16.84 -34.17 1.00
CA GLN A 95 -15.57 -33.46 0.81
C GLN A 95 -15.77 -32.09 0.17
N VAL A 96 -16.66 -31.96 -0.82
CA VAL A 96 -16.98 -30.69 -1.45
C VAL A 96 -17.64 -29.74 -0.46
N SER A 97 -18.56 -30.23 0.38
CA SER A 97 -19.18 -29.43 1.43
C SER A 97 -18.15 -28.95 2.47
N ASP A 98 -17.28 -29.84 2.95
CA ASP A 98 -16.24 -29.51 3.94
C ASP A 98 -15.24 -28.48 3.38
N VAL A 99 -14.87 -28.62 2.09
CA VAL A 99 -13.98 -27.66 1.40
C VAL A 99 -14.69 -26.31 1.22
N GLN A 100 -15.97 -26.31 0.82
CA GLN A 100 -16.72 -25.08 0.64
C GLN A 100 -16.80 -24.29 1.95
N SER A 101 -17.14 -24.94 3.06
CA SER A 101 -17.20 -24.29 4.38
C SER A 101 -15.83 -23.74 4.82
N GLN A 102 -14.75 -24.50 4.61
CA GLN A 102 -13.39 -24.01 4.93
C GLN A 102 -12.99 -22.81 4.07
N VAL A 103 -13.35 -22.80 2.78
CA VAL A 103 -13.07 -21.67 1.88
C VAL A 103 -13.86 -20.45 2.31
N GLU A 104 -15.15 -20.59 2.61
CA GLU A 104 -15.98 -19.48 3.08
C GLU A 104 -15.44 -18.85 4.37
N GLU A 105 -15.02 -19.67 5.34
CA GLU A 105 -14.43 -19.22 6.60
C GLU A 105 -13.08 -18.52 6.36
N THR A 106 -12.16 -19.20 5.66
CA THR A 106 -10.80 -18.67 5.43
C THR A 106 -10.82 -17.37 4.62
N VAL A 107 -11.67 -17.29 3.59
CA VAL A 107 -11.79 -16.09 2.77
C VAL A 107 -12.41 -14.96 3.56
N SER A 108 -13.46 -15.23 4.35
CA SER A 108 -14.10 -14.19 5.17
C SER A 108 -13.11 -13.61 6.18
N GLU A 109 -12.43 -14.46 6.96
CA GLU A 109 -11.44 -14.00 7.95
C GLU A 109 -10.27 -13.26 7.30
N THR A 110 -9.74 -13.76 6.19
CA THR A 110 -8.61 -13.13 5.49
C THR A 110 -9.01 -11.77 4.92
N VAL A 111 -10.19 -11.67 4.30
CA VAL A 111 -10.69 -10.42 3.72
C VAL A 111 -10.99 -9.40 4.81
N GLU A 112 -11.68 -9.78 5.89
CA GLU A 112 -11.98 -8.89 7.00
C GLU A 112 -10.69 -8.33 7.62
N LYS A 113 -9.70 -9.19 7.86
CA LYS A 113 -8.41 -8.76 8.40
C LYS A 113 -7.68 -7.82 7.45
N GLN A 114 -7.59 -8.15 6.16
CA GLN A 114 -6.94 -7.29 5.17
C GLN A 114 -7.62 -5.93 5.05
N VAL A 115 -8.95 -5.89 5.06
CA VAL A 115 -9.71 -4.62 5.01
C VAL A 115 -9.45 -3.80 6.27
N SER A 116 -9.42 -4.42 7.46
CA SER A 116 -9.09 -3.74 8.71
C SER A 116 -7.67 -3.17 8.69
N ASP A 117 -6.68 -3.96 8.26
CA ASP A 117 -5.28 -3.53 8.20
C ASP A 117 -5.10 -2.35 7.22
N VAL A 118 -5.74 -2.42 6.05
CA VAL A 118 -5.75 -1.33 5.06
C VAL A 118 -6.42 -0.08 5.61
N GLN A 119 -7.55 -0.22 6.30
CA GLN A 119 -8.24 0.93 6.90
C GLN A 119 -7.34 1.64 7.91
N SER A 120 -6.70 0.89 8.81
CA SER A 120 -5.78 1.45 9.81
C SER A 120 -4.58 2.12 9.15
N GLN A 121 -3.99 1.51 8.12
CA GLN A 121 -2.85 2.11 7.39
C GLN A 121 -3.25 3.41 6.69
N VAL A 122 -4.45 3.48 6.10
CA VAL A 122 -4.98 4.69 5.47
C VAL A 122 -5.22 5.77 6.50
N GLU A 123 -5.80 5.44 7.65
CA GLU A 123 -6.07 6.40 8.73
C GLU A 123 -4.78 6.99 9.29
N GLU A 124 -3.75 6.16 9.51
CA GLU A 124 -2.42 6.59 9.94
C GLU A 124 -1.74 7.44 8.88
N THR A 125 -1.60 6.94 7.65
CA THR A 125 -0.87 7.65 6.58
C THR A 125 -1.51 8.98 6.23
N VAL A 126 -2.85 9.01 6.11
CA VAL A 126 -3.57 10.24 5.78
C VAL A 126 -3.58 11.18 6.97
N GLY A 127 -3.76 10.67 8.19
CA GLY A 127 -3.70 11.46 9.42
C GLY A 127 -2.36 12.18 9.56
N GLU A 128 -1.26 11.43 9.49
CA GLU A 128 0.10 11.97 9.59
C GLU A 128 0.42 12.92 8.45
N THR A 129 0.12 12.54 7.20
CA THR A 129 0.42 13.41 6.04
C THR A 129 -0.36 14.73 6.13
N VAL A 130 -1.63 14.68 6.51
CA VAL A 130 -2.45 15.90 6.64
C VAL A 130 -1.98 16.74 7.81
N GLU A 131 -1.68 16.14 8.97
CA GLU A 131 -1.19 16.88 10.13
C GLU A 131 0.16 17.55 9.84
N GLU A 132 1.13 16.81 9.30
CA GLU A 132 2.46 17.33 8.98
C GLU A 132 2.39 18.39 7.88
N THR A 133 1.78 18.07 6.73
CA THR A 133 1.74 18.99 5.59
C THR A 133 0.97 20.27 5.91
N VAL A 134 -0.18 20.16 6.60
CA VAL A 134 -0.97 21.35 6.96
C VAL A 134 -0.27 22.17 8.03
N SER A 135 0.31 21.53 9.05
CA SER A 135 1.03 22.27 10.09
C SER A 135 2.25 22.99 9.53
N GLU A 136 3.09 22.30 8.74
CA GLU A 136 4.26 22.91 8.10
C GLU A 136 3.87 24.03 7.14
N THR A 137 2.87 23.80 6.28
CA THR A 137 2.42 24.84 5.33
C THR A 137 1.89 26.08 6.07
N VAL A 138 1.18 25.89 7.18
CA VAL A 138 0.65 27.01 7.98
C VAL A 138 1.77 27.73 8.73
N GLU A 139 2.66 27.01 9.40
CA GLU A 139 3.77 27.65 10.12
C GLU A 139 4.71 28.39 9.17
N GLU A 140 5.19 27.72 8.12
CA GLU A 140 6.19 28.28 7.22
C GLU A 140 5.54 29.36 6.34
N THR A 141 4.49 29.02 5.59
CA THR A 141 3.95 29.97 4.60
C THR A 141 3.20 31.10 5.27
N VAL A 142 2.31 30.80 6.23
CA VAL A 142 1.47 31.85 6.84
C VAL A 142 2.24 32.58 7.93
N GLY A 143 3.00 31.86 8.76
CA GLY A 143 3.82 32.47 9.80
C GLY A 143 4.86 33.43 9.21
N GLU A 144 5.70 32.96 8.28
CA GLU A 144 6.73 33.81 7.70
C GLU A 144 6.13 34.96 6.88
N THR A 145 5.09 34.72 6.06
CA THR A 145 4.47 35.81 5.30
C THR A 145 3.89 36.88 6.23
N VAL A 146 3.24 36.49 7.33
CA VAL A 146 2.70 37.47 8.29
C VAL A 146 3.81 38.21 9.01
N GLU A 147 4.86 37.51 9.45
CA GLU A 147 5.99 38.15 10.15
C GLU A 147 6.72 39.14 9.23
N GLU A 148 7.06 38.71 8.01
CA GLU A 148 7.77 39.54 7.03
C GLU A 148 6.91 40.73 6.59
N THR A 149 5.68 40.48 6.12
CA THR A 149 4.82 41.55 5.60
C THR A 149 4.44 42.55 6.69
N VAL A 150 4.12 42.10 7.90
CA VAL A 150 3.74 43.01 8.99
C VAL A 150 4.96 43.77 9.49
N SER A 151 6.12 43.12 9.64
CA SER A 151 7.34 43.80 10.09
C SER A 151 7.78 44.84 9.07
N GLU A 152 7.88 44.49 7.78
CA GLU A 152 8.24 45.44 6.72
C GLU A 152 7.23 46.59 6.62
N THR A 153 5.93 46.30 6.64
CA THR A 153 4.90 47.35 6.56
C THR A 153 4.98 48.28 7.77
N VAL A 154 5.21 47.77 8.98
CA VAL A 154 5.33 48.62 10.16
C VAL A 154 6.62 49.43 10.11
N GLU A 155 7.74 48.81 9.77
CA GLU A 155 9.04 49.47 9.76
C GLU A 155 9.12 50.53 8.66
N GLU A 156 8.72 50.21 7.43
CA GLU A 156 8.72 51.15 6.30
C GLU A 156 7.64 52.20 6.48
N THR A 157 6.36 51.82 6.55
CA THR A 157 5.29 52.82 6.52
C THR A 157 5.20 53.63 7.81
N VAL A 158 5.31 52.99 8.99
CA VAL A 158 5.17 53.72 10.27
C VAL A 158 6.49 54.38 10.64
N GLY A 159 7.62 53.70 10.44
CA GLY A 159 8.94 54.25 10.70
C GLY A 159 9.20 55.49 9.85
N GLU A 160 9.08 55.39 8.52
CA GLU A 160 9.31 56.55 7.64
C GLU A 160 8.29 57.66 7.90
N THR A 161 7.00 57.35 8.10
CA THR A 161 6.01 58.40 8.40
C THR A 161 6.36 59.11 9.71
N VAL A 162 6.80 58.40 10.75
CA VAL A 162 7.17 59.05 12.01
C VAL A 162 8.44 59.87 11.83
N GLU A 163 9.45 59.34 11.13
CA GLU A 163 10.72 60.02 10.93
C GLU A 163 10.56 61.26 10.06
N GLU A 164 9.88 61.16 8.93
CA GLU A 164 9.64 62.27 8.01
C GLU A 164 8.66 63.27 8.63
N THR A 165 7.43 62.86 8.97
CA THR A 165 6.44 63.86 9.41
C THR A 165 6.71 64.38 10.80
N VAL A 166 7.05 63.54 11.78
CA VAL A 166 7.26 64.01 13.16
C VAL A 166 8.65 64.59 13.33
N GLY A 167 9.68 63.94 12.75
CA GLY A 167 11.05 64.43 12.80
C GLY A 167 11.18 65.80 12.13
N GLU A 168 10.76 65.95 10.86
CA GLU A 168 10.86 67.24 10.18
C GLU A 168 9.96 68.30 10.82
N THR A 169 8.71 67.97 11.20
CA THR A 169 7.84 68.97 11.84
C THR A 169 8.44 69.46 13.15
N VAL A 170 9.01 68.57 13.96
CA VAL A 170 9.66 68.96 15.22
C VAL A 170 10.93 69.74 14.96
N GLU A 171 11.79 69.30 14.03
CA GLU A 171 13.03 70.01 13.71
C GLU A 171 12.74 71.40 13.16
N GLU A 172 11.86 71.53 12.17
CA GLU A 172 11.51 72.79 11.53
C GLU A 172 10.79 73.71 12.53
N THR A 173 9.73 73.25 13.19
CA THR A 173 8.94 74.09 14.10
C THR A 173 9.76 74.51 15.33
N VAL A 174 10.53 73.60 15.93
CA VAL A 174 11.32 73.92 17.11
C VAL A 174 12.52 74.77 16.73
N SER A 175 13.21 74.48 15.63
CA SER A 175 14.35 75.28 15.18
C SER A 175 13.90 76.69 14.82
N GLU A 176 12.86 76.87 14.00
CA GLU A 176 12.34 78.20 13.66
C GLU A 176 11.81 78.93 14.90
N THR A 177 11.00 78.28 15.74
CA THR A 177 10.45 78.94 16.93
C THR A 177 11.56 79.36 17.89
N VAL A 178 12.58 78.51 18.10
CA VAL A 178 13.70 78.83 18.99
C VAL A 178 14.57 79.91 18.36
N GLU A 179 14.94 79.79 17.10
CA GLU A 179 15.79 80.78 16.43
C GLU A 179 15.10 82.14 16.37
N GLU A 180 13.87 82.20 15.89
CA GLU A 180 13.14 83.46 15.74
C GLU A 180 12.78 84.05 17.11
N THR A 181 12.10 83.29 17.98
CA THR A 181 11.63 83.83 19.27
C THR A 181 12.78 84.16 20.21
N VAL A 182 13.81 83.30 20.30
CA VAL A 182 14.95 83.56 21.20
C VAL A 182 15.85 84.64 20.63
N SER A 183 16.13 84.64 19.32
CA SER A 183 16.97 85.68 18.74
C SER A 183 16.29 87.04 18.83
N GLU A 184 15.01 87.16 18.46
CA GLU A 184 14.27 88.42 18.59
C GLU A 184 14.16 88.87 20.05
N THR A 185 13.82 87.97 20.97
CA THR A 185 13.73 88.33 22.40
C THR A 185 15.08 88.78 22.93
N VAL A 186 16.18 88.12 22.56
CA VAL A 186 17.53 88.50 23.01
C VAL A 186 17.93 89.83 22.39
N GLU A 187 17.72 90.03 21.09
CA GLU A 187 18.09 91.27 20.41
C GLU A 187 17.29 92.46 20.95
N GLU A 188 15.98 92.33 21.11
CA GLU A 188 15.12 93.39 21.62
C GLU A 188 15.39 93.63 23.11
N THR A 189 15.22 92.61 23.96
CA THR A 189 15.27 92.85 25.41
C THR A 189 16.68 93.03 25.93
N VAL A 190 17.63 92.19 25.50
CA VAL A 190 19.02 92.26 25.98
C VAL A 190 19.76 93.37 25.25
N GLY A 191 19.61 93.46 23.92
CA GLY A 191 20.27 94.50 23.12
C GLY A 191 19.84 95.90 23.53
N GLU A 192 18.55 96.18 23.67
CA GLU A 192 18.08 97.51 24.11
C GLU A 192 18.47 97.82 25.55
N THR A 193 18.38 96.84 26.47
CA THR A 193 18.78 97.03 27.86
C THR A 193 20.27 97.33 27.98
N VAL A 194 21.12 96.58 27.27
CA VAL A 194 22.57 96.81 27.25
C VAL A 194 22.89 98.16 26.64
N LYS A 195 22.29 98.50 25.49
CA LYS A 195 22.50 99.80 24.85
C LYS A 195 22.13 100.96 25.77
N LYS A 196 20.97 100.89 26.43
CA LYS A 196 20.53 101.90 27.39
C LYS A 196 21.47 102.02 28.59
N GLN A 197 21.96 100.90 29.11
CA GLN A 197 22.96 100.93 30.19
C GLN A 197 24.30 101.52 29.72
N VAL A 198 24.75 101.19 28.51
CA VAL A 198 25.98 101.77 27.94
C VAL A 198 25.84 103.27 27.71
N ASP A 199 24.71 103.73 27.16
CA ASP A 199 24.43 105.15 26.97
C ASP A 199 24.39 105.90 28.31
N GLU A 200 23.80 105.30 29.35
CA GLU A 200 23.78 105.87 30.71
C GLU A 200 25.19 105.92 31.33
N VAL A 201 25.99 104.87 31.15
CA VAL A 201 27.38 104.83 31.60
C VAL A 201 28.22 105.87 30.85
N GLN A 202 28.04 106.01 29.53
CA GLN A 202 28.73 107.00 28.72
C GLN A 202 28.38 108.42 29.19
N ALA A 203 27.09 108.72 29.41
CA ALA A 203 26.68 110.01 29.95
C ALA A 203 27.28 110.30 31.34
N LYS A 204 27.42 109.27 32.19
CA LYS A 204 28.11 109.39 33.48
C LYS A 204 29.61 109.63 33.30
N VAL A 205 30.25 108.99 32.32
CA VAL A 205 31.66 109.19 31.99
C VAL A 205 31.89 110.62 31.49
N ASP A 206 31.06 111.12 30.57
CA ASP A 206 31.17 112.47 30.03
C ASP A 206 30.95 113.53 31.14
N ALA A 207 30.00 113.30 32.05
CA ALA A 207 29.81 114.17 33.22
C ALA A 207 30.98 114.13 34.21
N VAL A 208 31.67 112.99 34.32
CA VAL A 208 32.91 112.88 35.11
C VAL A 208 34.05 113.62 34.42
N ASP A 209 34.18 113.49 33.10
CA ASP A 209 35.19 114.16 32.29
C ASP A 209 35.06 115.69 32.39
N GLU A 210 33.83 116.22 32.24
CA GLU A 210 33.54 117.65 32.42
C GLU A 210 33.81 118.14 33.86
N ARG A 211 33.70 117.24 34.86
CA ARG A 211 34.07 117.55 36.24
C ARG A 211 35.58 117.50 36.46
N VAL A 212 36.31 116.66 35.72
CA VAL A 212 37.78 116.61 35.75
C VAL A 212 38.37 117.86 35.08
N ASP A 213 37.80 118.32 33.96
CA ASP A 213 38.24 119.56 33.29
C ASP A 213 37.98 120.83 34.11
N ARG A 214 37.02 120.81 35.03
CA ARG A 214 36.77 121.89 36.00
C ARG A 214 37.68 121.83 37.24
N ARG A 215 38.61 120.87 37.35
CA ARG A 215 39.62 120.96 38.40
C ARG A 215 40.51 122.18 38.13
N PRO A 216 40.69 123.09 39.10
CA PRO A 216 41.68 124.13 38.96
C PRO A 216 43.04 123.48 38.68
N ARG A 217 43.75 123.98 37.67
CA ARG A 217 45.17 123.66 37.49
C ARG A 217 45.88 124.09 38.77
N GLU A 218 46.79 123.25 39.28
CA GLU A 218 47.46 123.44 40.57
C GLU A 218 48.30 124.74 40.66
N ASP A 219 48.34 125.56 39.60
CA ASP A 219 49.09 126.81 39.53
C ASP A 219 48.29 128.07 39.95
N GLU A 220 47.02 127.97 40.33
CA GLU A 220 46.20 129.12 40.81
C GLU A 220 45.71 128.98 42.27
N VAL A 221 46.24 128.02 43.05
CA VAL A 221 45.84 127.80 44.46
C VAL A 221 46.89 128.30 45.48
N GLU A 222 48.03 128.83 45.02
CA GLU A 222 49.07 129.42 45.89
C GLU A 222 49.01 130.96 46.01
N GLU A 223 47.97 131.64 45.51
CA GLU A 223 47.77 133.10 45.72
C GLU A 223 46.45 133.43 46.47
N MET A 224 46.00 132.57 47.38
CA MET A 224 44.96 132.92 48.37
C MET A 224 45.24 132.37 49.78
N VAL A 225 46.46 131.87 50.04
CA VAL A 225 46.85 131.31 51.34
C VAL A 225 47.80 132.23 52.13
N GLU A 226 48.34 133.31 51.55
CA GLU A 226 49.15 134.29 52.30
C GLU A 226 48.76 135.73 51.95
N GLY A 227 47.75 136.23 52.67
CA GLY A 227 47.30 137.62 52.58
C GLY A 227 46.38 137.98 53.75
N GLU A 228 46.99 138.51 54.81
CA GLU A 228 46.40 139.32 55.88
C GLU A 228 45.48 138.58 56.87
N SER A 229 46.07 137.79 57.76
CA SER A 229 46.43 138.26 59.11
C SER A 229 47.01 139.68 59.17
N GLU A 230 46.20 140.65 59.61
CA GLU A 230 46.56 141.78 60.51
C GLU A 230 45.45 142.87 60.49
N THR A 231 44.50 142.78 61.43
CA THR A 231 43.91 143.83 62.30
C THR A 231 42.51 143.50 62.78
#